data_AF-A0A0F9GVS5-F1
#
_entry.id   AF-A0A0F9GVS5-F1
#
_cell.length_a   1.000
_cell.length_b   1.000
_cell.length_c   1.000
_cell.angle_alpha   90.00
_cell.angle_beta   90.00
_cell.angle_gamma   90.00
#
_symmetry.space_group_name_H-M   'P 1'
#
loop_
_entity.id
_entity.type
_entity.pdbx_description
1 polymer ?
#
loop_
_entity_poly.entity_id
_entity_poly.type
_entity_poly.pdbx_seq_one_letter_code
_entity_poly.pdbx_strand_id
1 'polypeptide(L)' 'MTMDTYMKELSSSTCFCGSKKQSMNSFCLKCYFMLSKKLRNELYRPIENGYTEAYEESINHLTERGVKRK' A
#
# COMPACT_ATOMS: atom_id res chain seq x y z
N MET A 1 9.24 0.67 -10.05
CA MET A 1 10.12 0.62 -8.85
C MET A 1 10.73 -0.78 -8.74
N THR A 2 11.82 -1.00 -7.99
CA THR A 2 12.45 -2.33 -7.84
C THR A 2 11.84 -3.14 -6.70
N MET A 3 11.95 -4.49 -6.74
CA MET A 3 11.39 -5.40 -5.73
C MET A 3 11.87 -5.11 -4.30
N ASP A 4 13.12 -4.68 -4.15
CA ASP A 4 13.73 -4.29 -2.87
C ASP A 4 12.95 -3.16 -2.17
N THR A 5 12.43 -2.20 -2.94
CA THR A 5 11.65 -1.08 -2.42
C THR A 5 10.33 -1.54 -1.79
N TYR A 6 9.66 -2.51 -2.41
CA TYR A 6 8.38 -3.04 -1.90
C TYR A 6 8.57 -3.88 -0.64
N MET A 7 9.66 -4.65 -0.56
CA MET A 7 10.00 -5.37 0.67
C MET A 7 10.38 -4.43 1.82
N LYS A 8 11.10 -3.35 1.54
CA LYS A 8 11.35 -2.28 2.51
C LYS A 8 10.06 -1.60 2.98
N GLU A 9 9.13 -1.37 2.07
CA GLU A 9 7.81 -0.86 2.45
C GLU A 9 7.08 -1.86 3.36
N LEU A 10 6.96 -3.13 2.98
CA LEU A 10 6.26 -4.13 3.79
C LEU A 10 6.90 -4.32 5.17
N SER A 11 8.22 -4.24 5.28
CA SER A 11 8.93 -4.31 6.57
C SER A 11 8.80 -3.03 7.41
N SER A 12 8.50 -1.89 6.81
CA SER A 12 8.28 -0.61 7.51
C SER A 12 7.05 -0.65 8.41
N SER A 13 7.12 0.05 9.54
CA SER A 13 5.98 0.32 10.42
C SER A 13 5.28 1.64 10.10
N THR A 14 5.63 2.30 8.99
CA THR A 14 5.11 3.62 8.59
C THR A 14 4.41 3.52 7.25
N CYS A 15 3.15 3.95 7.19
CA CYS A 15 2.35 4.04 5.97
C CYS A 15 2.79 5.22 5.13
N PHE A 16 2.49 5.18 3.83
CA PHE A 16 2.71 6.29 2.90
C PHE A 16 2.16 7.64 3.40
N CYS A 17 1.06 7.64 4.16
CA CYS A 17 0.46 8.86 4.72
C CYS A 17 1.14 9.39 6.01
N GLY A 18 2.22 8.73 6.47
CA GLY A 18 2.95 9.03 7.70
C GLY A 18 2.35 8.40 8.98
N SER A 19 1.22 7.68 8.89
CA SER A 19 0.63 6.98 10.04
C SER A 19 1.33 5.65 10.33
N LYS A 20 1.29 5.19 11.57
CA LYS A 20 1.79 3.85 11.92
C LYS A 20 0.97 2.75 11.22
N LYS A 21 1.65 1.75 10.66
CA LYS A 21 1.08 0.50 10.15
C LYS A 21 1.73 -0.71 10.83
N GLN A 22 1.07 -1.85 10.78
CA GLN A 22 1.67 -3.11 11.22
C GLN A 22 2.67 -3.57 10.16
N SER A 23 3.73 -4.25 10.60
CA SER A 23 4.66 -4.93 9.70
C SER A 23 3.91 -5.92 8.81
N MET A 24 4.38 -6.09 7.57
CA MET A 24 3.76 -6.88 6.51
C MET A 24 2.44 -6.34 5.94
N ASN A 25 1.92 -5.22 6.44
CA ASN A 25 0.81 -4.51 5.79
C ASN A 25 1.35 -3.42 4.86
N SER A 26 0.74 -3.20 3.69
CA SER A 26 1.13 -2.11 2.78
C SER A 26 0.69 -0.74 3.28
N PHE A 27 -0.43 -0.67 4.01
CA PHE A 27 -1.05 0.58 4.46
C PHE A 27 -1.49 0.51 5.93
N CYS A 28 -1.66 1.67 6.57
CA CYS A 28 -2.34 1.74 7.86
C CYS A 28 -3.84 1.40 7.71
N LEU A 29 -4.52 1.04 8.80
CA LEU A 29 -5.95 0.68 8.76
C LEU A 29 -6.81 1.74 8.07
N LYS A 30 -6.59 3.03 8.36
CA LYS A 30 -7.33 4.13 7.73
C LYS A 30 -7.17 4.12 6.21
N CYS A 31 -5.94 4.05 5.71
CA CYS A 31 -5.68 4.03 4.25
C CYS A 31 -6.20 2.74 3.63
N TYR A 32 -6.02 1.60 4.29
CA TYR A 32 -6.52 0.32 3.83
C TYR A 32 -8.04 0.31 3.64
N PHE A 33 -8.81 0.87 4.58
CA PHE A 33 -10.27 0.96 4.45
C PHE A 33 -10.76 2.04 3.48
N MET A 34 -9.90 2.98 3.07
CA MET A 34 -10.22 3.91 1.97
C MET A 34 -10.13 3.26 0.59
N LEU A 35 -9.44 2.12 0.48
CA LEU A 35 -9.33 1.38 -0.77
C LEU A 35 -10.61 0.61 -1.10
N SER A 36 -10.87 0.45 -2.40
CA SER A 36 -11.92 -0.43 -2.90
C SER A 36 -11.68 -1.87 -2.43
N LYS A 37 -12.76 -2.67 -2.34
CA LYS A 37 -12.64 -4.09 -1.97
C LYS A 37 -11.75 -4.87 -2.95
N LYS A 38 -11.77 -4.49 -4.23
CA LYS A 38 -10.90 -5.05 -5.28
C LYS A 38 -9.43 -4.81 -4.94
N LEU A 39 -9.03 -3.55 -4.75
CA LEU A 39 -7.65 -3.17 -4.42
C LEU A 39 -7.15 -3.85 -3.15
N ARG A 40 -7.99 -3.91 -2.11
CA ARG A 40 -7.66 -4.62 -0.87
C ARG A 40 -7.31 -6.08 -1.09
N ASN A 41 -8.01 -6.78 -1.98
CA ASN A 41 -7.72 -8.17 -2.31
C ASN A 41 -6.45 -8.31 -3.16
N GLU A 42 -6.21 -7.36 -4.07
CA GLU A 42 -5.04 -7.40 -4.95
C GLU A 42 -3.72 -7.15 -4.20
N LEU A 43 -3.75 -6.40 -3.09
CA LEU A 43 -2.59 -6.21 -2.20
C LEU A 43 -2.13 -7.48 -1.48
N TYR A 44 -2.94 -8.54 -1.44
CA TYR A 44 -2.53 -9.84 -0.89
C TYR A 44 -1.95 -10.78 -1.94
N ARG A 45 -1.89 -10.36 -3.21
CA ARG A 45 -1.22 -11.15 -4.24
C ARG A 45 0.30 -11.18 -4.00
N PRO A 46 0.98 -12.25 -4.40
CA PRO A 46 2.44 -12.32 -4.36
C PRO A 46 3.10 -11.15 -5.09
N ILE A 47 4.30 -10.76 -4.64
CA ILE A 47 5.03 -9.63 -5.23
C ILE A 47 5.33 -9.85 -6.72
N GLU A 48 5.67 -11.07 -7.07
CA GLU A 48 5.90 -11.54 -8.45
C GLU A 48 4.63 -11.61 -9.31
N ASN A 49 3.43 -11.43 -8.73
CA ASN A 49 2.15 -11.63 -9.41
C ASN A 49 1.15 -10.50 -9.11
N GLY A 50 1.55 -9.25 -9.37
CA GLY A 50 0.62 -8.12 -9.43
C GLY A 50 0.52 -7.25 -8.17
N TYR A 51 1.28 -7.54 -7.10
CA TYR A 51 1.33 -6.69 -5.90
C TYR A 51 1.79 -5.26 -6.23
N THR A 52 2.82 -5.14 -7.07
CA THR A 52 3.45 -3.87 -7.44
C THR A 52 2.42 -2.94 -8.08
N GLU A 53 1.69 -3.45 -9.07
CA GLU A 53 0.62 -2.77 -9.77
C GLU A 53 -0.54 -2.42 -8.81
N ALA A 54 -0.94 -3.36 -7.95
CA ALA A 54 -1.97 -3.13 -6.95
C ALA A 54 -1.57 -2.04 -5.93
N TYR A 55 -0.28 -1.99 -5.56
CA TYR A 55 0.26 -0.99 -4.65
C TYR A 55 0.30 0.39 -5.30
N GLU A 56 0.75 0.49 -6.55
CA GLU A 56 0.75 1.73 -7.31
C GLU A 56 -0.69 2.24 -7.54
N GLU A 57 -1.62 1.37 -7.95
CA GLU A 57 -3.03 1.71 -8.09
C GLU A 57 -3.65 2.16 -6.75
N SER A 58 -3.26 1.53 -5.65
CA SER A 58 -3.69 1.93 -4.30
C SER A 58 -3.17 3.31 -3.91
N ILE A 59 -1.91 3.65 -4.22
CA ILE A 59 -1.36 4.99 -3.97
C ILE A 59 -2.10 6.04 -4.80
N ASN A 60 -2.35 5.76 -6.08
CA ASN A 60 -3.10 6.68 -6.94
C ASN A 60 -4.51 6.91 -6.38
N HIS A 61 -5.22 5.85 -6.02
CA HIS A 61 -6.54 5.94 -5.40
C HIS A 61 -6.54 6.78 -4.12
N LEU A 62 -5.55 6.58 -3.25
CA LEU A 62 -5.43 7.33 -2.00
C LEU A 62 -5.10 8.80 -2.25
N THR A 63 -4.28 9.09 -3.27
CA THR A 63 -3.92 10.46 -3.67
C THR A 63 -5.12 11.21 -4.22
N GLU A 64 -5.93 10.56 -5.07
CA GLU A 64 -7.21 11.11 -5.58
C GLU A 64 -8.20 11.39 -4.44
N ARG A 65 -8.18 10.59 -3.37
CA ARG A 65 -8.96 10.81 -2.14
C ARG A 65 -8.39 11.91 -1.24
N GLY A 66 -7.28 12.54 -1.61
CA GLY A 66 -6.63 13.62 -0.88
C GLY A 66 -5.62 13.20 0.19
N VAL A 67 -5.24 11.91 0.24
CA VAL A 67 -4.17 11.44 1.12
C VAL A 67 -2.83 11.83 0.52
N LYS A 68 -2.00 12.54 1.28
CA LYS A 68 -0.67 12.99 0.81
C LYS A 68 0.43 12.11 1.37
N ARG A 69 1.46 11.86 0.55
CA ARG A 69 2.69 11.19 0.98
C ARG A 69 3.42 12.10 1.98
N LYS A 70 3.80 11.56 3.12
CA LYS A 70 4.57 12.28 4.15
C LYS A 70 5.95 11.65 4.33
#